data_AF-A0A9N7VDI7-F1
#
_entry.id   AF-A0A9N7VDI7-F1
#
_cell.length_a   1.000
_cell.length_b   1.000
_cell.length_c   1.000
_cell.angle_alpha   90.00
_cell.angle_beta   90.00
_cell.angle_gamma   90.00
#
_symmetry.space_group_name_H-M   'P 1'
#
loop_
_entity.id
_entity.type
_entity.pdbx_description
1 polymer ?
#
loop_
_entity_poly.entity_id
_entity_poly.type
_entity_poly.pdbx_seq_one_letter_code
_entity_poly.pdbx_strand_id
1 'polypeptide(L)'
;MSPKCSGVTDEPPLVTNWLNICDKEGRRIVAYQPYDKSVDWWSFGVLLYEMLAGQPPFDGIDEEELFQSIMEQNVSYPKTLTREAVAICKGLLTKHPAKRLGGGEDAEREIREHPFFRWIDWDRLERLEIPPPFKPRTGGKKGENFDKFFTAAPSVLTPSDPDIMEAINQDDFEGFSFLNPDFAPSPLTAV
;
A
#
# COMPACT_ATOMS: atom_id res chain seq x y z
N MET A 1 4.30 15.50 40.98
CA MET A 1 4.20 16.30 39.74
C MET A 1 5.12 15.66 38.72
N SER A 2 4.57 14.71 37.97
CA SER A 2 5.32 13.97 36.94
C SER A 2 5.03 14.61 35.58
N PRO A 3 6.03 14.87 34.73
CA PRO A 3 5.76 15.30 33.37
C PRO A 3 5.30 14.10 32.54
N LYS A 4 4.18 14.27 31.83
CA LYS A 4 3.66 13.31 30.86
C LYS A 4 4.63 13.28 29.67
N CYS A 5 5.23 12.12 29.40
CA CYS A 5 5.87 11.83 28.12
C CYS A 5 4.77 11.58 27.09
N SER A 6 4.53 12.53 26.20
CA SER A 6 3.80 12.35 24.95
C SER A 6 4.69 11.56 23.99
N GLY A 7 4.36 10.28 23.79
CA GLY A 7 4.99 9.43 22.78
C GLY A 7 4.57 9.90 21.39
N VAL A 8 5.51 10.50 20.68
CA VAL A 8 5.47 10.66 19.23
C VAL A 8 5.78 9.28 18.67
N THR A 9 4.83 8.68 17.96
CA THR A 9 5.06 7.46 17.20
C THR A 9 5.80 7.85 15.92
N ASP A 10 7.11 7.60 15.89
CA ASP A 10 7.89 7.56 14.66
C ASP A 10 7.49 6.29 13.88
N GLU A 11 6.38 6.35 13.14
CA GLU A 11 6.09 5.41 12.06
C GLU A 11 6.80 5.87 10.78
N PRO A 12 7.29 4.95 9.92
CA PRO A 12 7.90 5.32 8.65
C PRO A 12 6.89 6.11 7.80
N PRO A 13 7.18 7.37 7.44
CA PRO A 13 6.17 8.34 7.00
C PRO A 13 5.61 8.07 5.58
N LEU A 14 6.15 7.10 4.86
CA LEU A 14 5.91 6.97 3.42
C LEU A 14 4.78 6.02 3.07
N VAL A 15 4.44 5.01 3.88
CA VAL A 15 3.42 4.00 3.49
C VAL A 15 2.07 4.26 4.17
N THR A 16 2.08 4.72 5.42
CA THR A 16 0.87 5.03 6.18
C THR A 16 0.14 6.26 5.63
N ASN A 17 0.85 7.17 4.96
CA ASN A 17 0.24 8.41 4.46
C ASN A 17 -0.68 8.17 3.26
N TRP A 18 -0.38 7.24 2.34
CA TRP A 18 -1.17 7.06 1.11
C TRP A 18 -2.51 6.34 1.31
N LEU A 19 -2.56 5.35 2.20
CA LEU A 19 -3.83 4.71 2.60
C LEU A 19 -4.69 5.69 3.41
N ASN A 20 -4.08 6.49 4.29
CA ASN A 20 -4.78 7.57 4.99
C ASN A 20 -5.19 8.71 4.06
N ILE A 21 -4.46 8.99 2.98
CA ILE A 21 -4.84 9.94 1.92
C ILE A 21 -6.00 9.36 1.11
N CYS A 22 -5.97 8.08 0.73
CA CYS A 22 -7.09 7.39 0.08
C CYS A 22 -8.31 7.23 0.99
N ASP A 23 -8.16 7.15 2.32
CA ASP A 23 -9.25 7.11 3.30
C ASP A 23 -9.75 8.52 3.67
N LYS A 24 -8.86 9.52 3.75
CA LYS A 24 -9.22 10.95 3.74
C LYS A 24 -9.85 11.36 2.40
N GLU A 25 -9.55 10.67 1.29
CA GLU A 25 -10.24 10.76 0.00
C GLU A 25 -11.34 9.70 -0.16
N GLY A 26 -11.50 8.80 0.81
CA GLY A 26 -12.77 8.21 1.23
C GLY A 26 -13.70 9.30 1.77
N ARG A 27 -13.13 10.44 2.21
CA ARG A 27 -13.80 11.74 2.19
C ARG A 27 -13.54 12.54 0.91
N ARG A 28 -13.71 11.90 -0.26
CA ARG A 28 -14.43 12.50 -1.40
C ARG A 28 -15.92 12.69 -1.08
N ILE A 29 -16.21 13.13 0.14
CA ILE A 29 -17.43 13.84 0.54
C ILE A 29 -17.42 15.27 -0.05
N VAL A 30 -16.35 15.72 -0.70
CA VAL A 30 -16.34 17.02 -1.41
C VAL A 30 -16.99 16.94 -2.81
N ALA A 31 -17.22 15.75 -3.38
CA ALA A 31 -17.87 15.60 -4.70
C ALA A 31 -19.02 14.58 -4.78
N TYR A 32 -19.38 13.89 -3.68
CA TYR A 32 -20.45 12.87 -3.66
C TYR A 32 -20.35 11.81 -4.79
N GLN A 33 -19.14 11.49 -5.25
CA GLN A 33 -18.96 10.48 -6.31
C GLN A 33 -18.76 9.11 -5.67
N PRO A 34 -19.46 8.07 -6.15
CA PRO A 34 -19.28 6.72 -5.65
C PRO A 34 -17.83 6.25 -5.85
N TYR A 35 -17.30 5.57 -4.82
CA TYR A 35 -16.02 4.89 -4.87
C TYR A 35 -16.08 3.74 -5.88
N ASP A 36 -15.02 3.55 -6.65
CA ASP A 36 -14.93 2.50 -7.67
C ASP A 36 -13.50 1.95 -7.68
N LYS A 37 -13.30 0.73 -8.20
CA LYS A 37 -12.01 0.03 -8.35
C LYS A 37 -10.91 0.88 -9.00
N SER A 38 -11.29 1.97 -9.68
CA SER A 38 -10.39 2.98 -10.23
C SER A 38 -9.45 3.63 -9.21
N VAL A 39 -9.80 3.66 -7.92
CA VAL A 39 -8.95 4.24 -6.86
C VAL A 39 -7.73 3.36 -6.60
N ASP A 40 -7.90 2.03 -6.58
CA ASP A 40 -6.78 1.09 -6.41
C ASP A 40 -5.76 1.24 -7.54
N TRP A 41 -6.22 1.48 -8.77
CA TRP A 41 -5.33 1.74 -9.91
C TRP A 41 -4.56 3.05 -9.80
N TRP A 42 -5.13 4.08 -9.17
CA TRP A 42 -4.40 5.30 -8.87
C TRP A 42 -3.29 5.04 -7.84
N SER A 43 -3.63 4.36 -6.74
CA SER A 43 -2.67 4.00 -5.70
C SER A 43 -1.54 3.12 -6.24
N PHE A 44 -1.88 2.17 -7.12
CA PHE A 44 -0.89 1.38 -7.86
C PHE A 44 0.02 2.25 -8.73
N GLY A 45 -0.53 3.27 -9.41
CA GLY A 45 0.25 4.24 -10.18
C GLY A 45 1.23 5.06 -9.34
N VAL A 46 0.82 5.47 -8.13
CA VAL A 46 1.68 6.20 -7.18
C VAL A 46 2.82 5.31 -6.72
N LEU A 47 2.51 4.08 -6.29
CA LEU A 47 3.51 3.10 -5.86
C LEU A 47 4.50 2.76 -6.98
N LEU A 48 3.99 2.57 -8.21
CA LEU A 48 4.82 2.27 -9.37
C LEU A 48 5.77 3.44 -9.69
N TYR A 49 5.29 4.67 -9.61
CA TYR A 49 6.13 5.86 -9.78
C TYR A 49 7.24 5.89 -8.71
N GLU A 50 6.92 5.66 -7.45
CA GLU A 50 7.89 5.67 -6.35
C GLU A 50 8.98 4.61 -6.54
N MET A 51 8.62 3.38 -6.92
CA MET A 51 9.59 2.31 -7.21
C MET A 51 10.53 2.66 -8.37
N LEU A 52 10.07 3.45 -9.34
CA LEU A 52 10.83 3.79 -10.55
C LEU A 52 11.66 5.08 -10.40
N ALA A 53 11.13 6.08 -9.71
CA ALA A 53 11.73 7.41 -9.56
C ALA A 53 12.44 7.61 -8.21
N GLY A 54 12.19 6.73 -7.23
CA GLY A 54 12.75 6.79 -5.88
C GLY A 54 12.21 7.92 -5.00
N GLN A 55 11.14 8.59 -5.44
CA GLN A 55 10.51 9.71 -4.76
C GLN A 55 9.01 9.72 -5.10
N PRO A 56 8.16 10.34 -4.28
CA PRO A 56 6.73 10.40 -4.56
C PRO A 56 6.42 11.32 -5.76
N PRO A 57 5.30 11.08 -6.47
CA PRO A 57 4.90 11.91 -7.62
C PRO A 57 4.35 13.29 -7.25
N PHE A 58 3.90 13.44 -5.99
CA PHE A 58 3.35 14.66 -5.40
C PHE A 58 4.02 14.89 -4.05
N ASP A 59 4.20 16.15 -3.67
CA ASP A 59 4.86 16.55 -2.44
C ASP A 59 4.20 17.84 -1.91
N GLY A 60 4.31 18.09 -0.61
CA GLY A 60 3.73 19.25 0.07
C GLY A 60 4.29 19.39 1.47
N ILE A 61 4.44 20.64 1.93
CA ILE A 61 5.00 20.94 3.25
C ILE A 61 4.00 20.55 4.35
N ASP A 62 2.71 20.68 4.06
CA ASP A 62 1.60 20.23 4.91
C ASP A 62 0.59 19.42 4.10
N GLU A 63 -0.43 18.91 4.80
CA GLU A 63 -1.47 18.09 4.16
C GLU A 63 -2.25 18.87 3.10
N GLU A 64 -2.52 20.16 3.32
CA GLU A 64 -3.33 20.99 2.41
C GLU A 64 -2.57 21.23 1.09
N GLU A 65 -1.28 21.54 1.17
CA GLU A 65 -0.41 21.67 0.00
C GLU A 65 -0.26 20.35 -0.75
N LEU A 66 -0.11 19.24 -0.03
CA LEU A 66 -0.05 17.90 -0.64
C LEU A 66 -1.35 17.58 -1.38
N PHE A 67 -2.52 17.88 -0.79
CA PHE A 67 -3.81 17.68 -1.46
C PHE A 67 -3.94 18.57 -2.69
N GLN A 68 -3.52 19.83 -2.61
CA GLN A 68 -3.51 20.71 -3.76
C GLN A 68 -2.60 20.18 -4.88
N SER A 69 -1.42 19.66 -4.54
CA SER A 69 -0.52 18.99 -5.48
C SER A 69 -1.19 17.78 -6.14
N ILE A 70 -1.88 16.94 -5.36
CA ILE A 70 -2.64 15.79 -5.87
C ILE A 70 -3.81 16.21 -6.77
N MET A 71 -4.42 17.38 -6.59
CA MET A 71 -5.53 17.82 -7.44
C MET A 71 -5.05 18.52 -8.72
N GLU A 72 -4.09 19.43 -8.60
CA GLU A 72 -3.77 20.42 -9.63
C GLU A 72 -2.44 20.17 -10.33
N GLN A 73 -1.45 19.63 -9.61
CA GLN A 73 -0.11 19.48 -10.15
C GLN A 73 -0.03 18.32 -11.14
N ASN A 74 0.64 18.59 -12.26
CA ASN A 74 1.04 17.56 -13.21
C ASN A 74 2.28 16.83 -12.69
N VAL A 75 2.24 15.50 -12.73
CA VAL A 75 3.37 14.65 -12.34
C VAL A 75 4.58 14.95 -13.24
N SER A 76 5.71 15.23 -12.62
CA SER A 76 6.99 15.39 -13.32
C SER A 76 7.62 14.01 -13.53
N TYR A 77 8.18 13.75 -14.70
CA TYR A 77 8.79 12.46 -15.02
C TYR A 77 10.29 12.65 -15.30
N PRO A 78 11.18 12.02 -14.50
CA PRO A 78 12.62 12.05 -14.76
C PRO A 78 12.97 11.51 -16.14
N LYS A 79 13.98 12.09 -16.80
CA LYS A 79 14.48 11.65 -18.11
C LYS A 79 15.09 10.24 -18.09
N THR A 80 15.38 9.72 -16.90
CA THR A 80 15.87 8.35 -16.69
C THR A 80 14.80 7.29 -16.90
N LEU A 81 13.52 7.67 -16.84
CA LEU A 81 12.41 6.74 -17.07
C LEU A 81 12.24 6.43 -18.55
N THR A 82 11.97 5.16 -18.86
CA THR A 82 11.67 4.73 -20.22
C THR A 82 10.32 5.28 -20.68
N ARG A 83 10.11 5.33 -21.99
CA ARG A 83 8.86 5.82 -22.58
C ARG A 83 7.66 5.00 -22.10
N GLU A 84 7.82 3.68 -21.98
CA GLU A 84 6.80 2.75 -21.53
C GLU A 84 6.46 2.94 -20.05
N ALA A 85 7.47 3.21 -19.20
CA ALA A 85 7.28 3.52 -17.78
C ALA A 85 6.51 4.83 -17.58
N VAL A 86 6.89 5.87 -18.32
CA VAL A 86 6.15 7.15 -18.28
C VAL A 86 4.72 6.98 -18.79
N ALA A 87 4.50 6.17 -19.83
CA ALA A 87 3.17 5.94 -20.39
C ALA A 87 2.22 5.28 -19.39
N ILE A 88 2.67 4.23 -18.69
CA ILE A 88 1.81 3.55 -17.70
C ILE A 88 1.51 4.46 -16.51
N CYS A 89 2.52 5.17 -15.98
CA CYS A 89 2.31 6.08 -14.87
C CYS A 89 1.36 7.22 -15.25
N LYS A 90 1.46 7.78 -16.47
CA LYS A 90 0.50 8.79 -16.95
C LYS A 90 -0.92 8.25 -17.04
N GLY A 91 -1.10 7.02 -17.52
CA GLY A 91 -2.40 6.37 -17.61
C GLY A 91 -3.05 6.17 -16.23
N LEU A 92 -2.29 5.63 -15.28
CA LEU A 92 -2.75 5.34 -13.91
C LEU A 92 -2.95 6.63 -13.08
N LEU A 93 -2.05 7.61 -13.24
CA LEU A 93 -2.10 8.91 -12.55
C LEU A 93 -2.93 9.95 -13.31
N THR A 94 -3.88 9.50 -14.13
CA THR A 94 -4.87 10.38 -14.74
C THR A 94 -5.91 10.79 -13.69
N LYS A 95 -6.07 12.11 -13.50
CA LYS A 95 -6.94 12.69 -12.45
C LYS A 95 -8.41 12.28 -12.63
N HIS A 96 -8.90 12.23 -13.87
CA HIS A 96 -10.28 11.87 -14.18
C HIS A 96 -10.47 10.34 -14.19
N PRO A 97 -11.25 9.75 -13.25
CA PRO A 97 -11.35 8.30 -13.10
C PRO A 97 -11.83 7.57 -14.37
N ALA A 98 -12.84 8.11 -15.07
CA ALA A 98 -13.35 7.48 -16.29
C ALA A 98 -12.38 7.50 -17.49
N LYS A 99 -11.31 8.29 -17.43
CA LYS A 99 -10.25 8.34 -18.47
C LYS A 99 -8.96 7.67 -17.99
N ARG A 100 -8.94 7.18 -16.74
CA ARG A 100 -7.80 6.54 -16.12
C ARG A 100 -7.64 5.14 -16.69
N LEU A 101 -6.40 4.73 -16.91
CA LEU A 101 -6.09 3.34 -17.20
C LEU A 101 -6.61 2.48 -16.03
N GLY A 102 -7.42 1.48 -16.32
CA GLY A 102 -8.07 0.69 -15.27
C GLY A 102 -9.42 1.24 -14.77
N GLY A 103 -9.92 2.34 -15.35
CA GLY A 103 -11.23 2.90 -15.02
C GLY A 103 -12.43 2.22 -15.71
N GLY A 104 -12.19 1.35 -16.69
CA GLY A 104 -13.22 0.64 -17.45
C GLY A 104 -13.53 -0.78 -16.94
N GLU A 105 -14.46 -1.46 -17.59
CA GLU A 105 -14.76 -2.88 -17.32
C GLU A 105 -13.54 -3.77 -17.64
N ASP A 106 -12.83 -3.46 -18.73
CA ASP A 106 -11.65 -4.18 -19.22
C ASP A 106 -10.32 -3.79 -18.55
N ALA A 107 -10.39 -3.14 -17.38
CA ALA A 107 -9.26 -2.60 -16.64
C ALA A 107 -8.07 -3.57 -16.52
N GLU A 108 -8.34 -4.80 -16.15
CA GLU A 108 -7.33 -5.85 -15.97
C GLU A 108 -6.61 -6.16 -17.28
N ARG A 109 -7.34 -6.31 -18.38
CA ARG A 109 -6.77 -6.59 -19.70
C ARG A 109 -5.90 -5.43 -20.17
N GLU A 110 -6.40 -4.21 -20.08
CA GLU A 110 -5.66 -3.00 -20.48
C GLU A 110 -4.32 -2.87 -19.75
N ILE A 111 -4.29 -3.22 -18.47
CA ILE A 111 -3.08 -3.14 -17.64
C ILE A 111 -2.15 -4.31 -17.95
N ARG A 112 -2.66 -5.54 -18.03
CA ARG A 112 -1.84 -6.73 -18.35
C ARG A 112 -1.19 -6.65 -19.73
N GLU A 113 -1.88 -6.07 -20.71
CA GLU A 113 -1.40 -5.90 -22.09
C GLU A 113 -0.59 -4.62 -22.30
N HIS A 114 -0.48 -3.74 -21.29
CA HIS A 114 0.26 -2.50 -21.43
C HIS A 114 1.74 -2.76 -21.78
N PRO A 115 2.36 -1.99 -22.71
CA PRO A 115 3.75 -2.22 -23.14
C PRO A 115 4.81 -2.25 -22.03
N PHE A 116 4.51 -1.67 -20.88
CA PHE A 116 5.36 -1.74 -19.68
C PHE A 116 5.54 -3.19 -19.18
N PHE A 117 4.48 -4.01 -19.25
CA PHE A 117 4.48 -5.41 -18.82
C PHE A 117 4.69 -6.41 -19.95
N ARG A 118 5.12 -5.97 -21.14
CA ARG A 118 5.25 -6.83 -22.35
C ARG A 118 6.13 -8.07 -22.17
N TRP A 119 6.99 -8.10 -21.15
CA TRP A 119 7.92 -9.19 -20.86
C TRP A 119 7.42 -10.13 -19.74
N ILE A 120 6.28 -9.81 -19.13
CA ILE A 120 5.72 -10.57 -18.02
C ILE A 120 4.80 -11.65 -18.57
N ASP A 121 5.10 -12.89 -18.23
CA ASP A 121 4.19 -14.01 -18.39
C ASP A 121 3.34 -14.13 -17.13
N TRP A 122 2.09 -13.65 -17.22
CA TRP A 122 1.18 -13.56 -16.07
C TRP A 122 0.84 -14.93 -15.47
N ASP A 123 0.70 -15.96 -16.31
CA ASP A 123 0.38 -17.31 -15.86
C ASP A 123 1.55 -17.93 -15.09
N ARG A 124 2.78 -17.72 -15.57
CA ARG A 124 3.99 -18.17 -14.86
C ARG A 124 4.25 -17.37 -13.59
N LEU A 125 3.92 -16.08 -13.59
CA LEU A 125 4.02 -15.23 -12.41
C LEU A 125 3.08 -15.71 -11.31
N GLU A 126 1.82 -16.01 -11.64
CA GLU A 126 0.81 -16.52 -10.71
C GLU A 126 1.21 -17.88 -10.10
N ARG A 127 1.82 -18.75 -10.89
CA ARG A 127 2.37 -20.04 -10.40
C ARG A 127 3.73 -19.92 -9.69
N LEU A 128 4.24 -18.71 -9.47
CA LEU A 128 5.53 -18.44 -8.83
C LEU A 128 6.74 -19.08 -9.57
N GLU A 129 6.64 -19.25 -10.88
CA GLU A 129 7.68 -19.88 -11.73
C GLU A 129 8.71 -18.85 -12.25
N ILE A 130 8.47 -17.56 -12.02
CA ILE A 130 9.39 -16.48 -12.36
C ILE A 130 10.27 -16.20 -11.14
N PRO A 131 11.60 -16.37 -11.21
CA PRO A 131 12.47 -16.09 -10.09
C PRO A 131 12.45 -14.60 -9.75
N PRO A 132 12.32 -14.21 -8.47
CA PRO A 132 12.31 -12.81 -8.08
C PRO A 132 13.67 -12.16 -8.34
N PRO A 133 13.72 -10.90 -8.80
CA PRO A 133 14.97 -10.20 -9.13
C PRO A 133 15.83 -9.93 -7.89
N PHE A 134 15.20 -9.83 -6.72
CA PHE A 134 15.86 -9.70 -5.44
C PHE A 134 15.40 -10.82 -4.51
N LYS A 135 16.36 -11.58 -3.98
CA LYS A 135 16.12 -12.52 -2.89
C LYS A 135 16.63 -11.87 -1.61
N PRO A 136 15.74 -11.49 -0.67
CA PRO A 136 16.16 -10.97 0.62
C PRO A 136 17.10 -11.97 1.29
N ARG A 137 18.06 -11.46 2.06
CA ARG A 137 18.83 -12.33 2.94
C ARG A 137 17.83 -12.93 3.92
N THR A 138 17.72 -14.25 3.92
CA THR A 138 16.92 -14.97 4.90
C THR A 138 17.54 -14.66 6.25
N GLY A 139 16.93 -13.73 6.96
CA GLY A 139 17.37 -13.37 8.29
C GLY A 139 17.27 -14.60 9.16
N GLY A 140 18.25 -14.81 10.04
CA GLY A 140 18.12 -15.81 11.09
C GLY A 140 16.85 -15.58 11.92
N LYS A 141 16.58 -16.45 12.90
CA LYS A 141 15.41 -16.42 13.82
C LYS A 141 15.16 -15.09 14.57
N LYS A 142 15.95 -14.03 14.32
CA LYS A 142 16.01 -12.76 15.03
C LYS A 142 15.46 -11.55 14.27
N GLY A 143 14.86 -11.74 13.08
CA GLY A 143 14.17 -10.64 12.38
C GLY A 143 15.12 -9.57 11.80
N GLU A 144 16.20 -9.99 11.16
CA GLU A 144 17.27 -9.11 10.66
C GLU A 144 16.84 -8.13 9.55
N ASN A 145 15.68 -8.34 8.94
CA ASN A 145 15.08 -7.46 7.94
C ASN A 145 14.10 -6.42 8.56
N PHE A 146 13.99 -6.39 9.89
CA PHE A 146 13.16 -5.44 10.63
C PHE A 146 14.01 -4.44 11.39
N ASP A 147 13.43 -3.28 11.72
CA ASP A 147 14.10 -2.26 12.51
C ASP A 147 14.44 -2.78 13.92
N LYS A 148 15.59 -2.35 14.45
CA LYS A 148 16.03 -2.65 15.81
C LYS A 148 15.10 -2.08 16.87
N PHE A 149 14.41 -0.99 16.57
CA PHE A 149 13.40 -0.42 17.46
C PHE A 149 12.35 -1.46 17.87
N PHE A 150 11.84 -2.24 16.91
CA PHE A 150 10.84 -3.28 17.16
C PHE A 150 11.46 -4.56 17.69
N THR A 151 12.61 -4.99 17.14
CA THR A 151 13.23 -6.27 17.54
C THR A 151 13.91 -6.23 18.91
N ALA A 152 14.20 -5.04 19.45
CA ALA A 152 14.69 -4.86 20.82
C ALA A 152 13.58 -4.84 21.88
N ALA A 153 12.33 -4.58 21.48
CA ALA A 153 11.20 -4.60 22.40
C ALA A 153 10.84 -6.03 22.83
N PRO A 154 10.37 -6.23 24.07
CA PRO A 154 9.95 -7.55 24.53
C PRO A 154 8.70 -8.01 23.77
N SER A 155 8.67 -9.27 23.33
CA SER A 155 7.49 -9.89 22.71
C SER A 155 6.48 -10.32 23.78
N VAL A 156 5.84 -9.35 24.44
CA VAL A 156 4.86 -9.58 25.52
C VAL A 156 3.58 -8.83 25.18
N LEU A 157 2.43 -9.49 25.38
CA LEU A 157 1.12 -8.86 25.20
C LEU A 157 0.91 -7.77 26.26
N THR A 158 0.40 -6.62 25.83
CA THR A 158 -0.04 -5.58 26.76
C THR A 158 -1.17 -6.13 27.63
N PRO A 159 -1.08 -6.01 28.98
CA PRO A 159 -2.16 -6.46 29.86
C PRO A 159 -3.47 -5.74 29.54
N SER A 160 -4.56 -6.49 29.46
CA SER A 160 -5.91 -5.95 29.24
C SER A 160 -6.45 -5.31 30.54
N ASP A 161 -7.14 -4.19 30.40
CA ASP A 161 -7.85 -3.53 31.50
C ASP A 161 -9.18 -4.26 31.77
N PRO A 162 -9.41 -4.80 32.98
CA PRO A 162 -10.65 -5.49 33.33
C PRO A 162 -11.90 -4.64 33.15
N ASP A 163 -11.83 -3.34 33.46
CA ASP A 163 -12.99 -2.44 33.41
C ASP A 163 -13.42 -2.19 31.95
N ILE A 164 -12.43 -2.12 31.04
CA ILE A 164 -12.68 -2.02 29.59
C ILE A 164 -13.28 -3.33 29.08
N MET A 165 -12.76 -4.47 29.52
CA MET A 165 -13.21 -5.77 29.04
C MET A 165 -14.65 -6.10 29.47
N GLU A 166 -15.06 -5.66 30.66
CA GLU A 166 -16.45 -5.77 31.13
C GLU A 166 -17.40 -4.84 30.38
N ALA A 167 -16.92 -3.67 29.94
CA ALA A 167 -17.72 -2.71 29.19
C ALA A 167 -17.94 -3.09 27.71
N ILE A 168 -17.17 -4.02 27.16
CA ILE A 168 -17.27 -4.47 25.76
C ILE A 168 -18.35 -5.55 25.62
N ASN A 169 -19.27 -5.35 24.68
CA ASN A 169 -20.26 -6.38 24.32
C ASN A 169 -19.58 -7.55 23.59
N GLN A 170 -19.55 -8.73 24.20
CA GLN A 170 -18.88 -9.90 23.61
C GLN A 170 -19.64 -10.49 22.42
N ASP A 171 -20.95 -10.23 22.32
CA ASP A 171 -21.77 -10.70 21.20
C ASP A 171 -21.39 -10.02 19.88
N ASP A 172 -20.71 -8.86 19.92
CA ASP A 172 -20.20 -8.16 18.74
C ASP A 172 -19.12 -8.99 17.99
N PHE A 173 -18.56 -10.02 18.63
CA PHE A 173 -17.55 -10.92 18.04
C PHE A 173 -18.11 -12.30 17.65
N GLU A 174 -19.44 -12.48 17.64
CA GLU A 174 -20.04 -13.71 17.16
C GLU A 174 -19.65 -13.97 15.68
N GLY A 175 -19.26 -15.21 15.37
CA GLY A 175 -18.79 -15.58 14.02
C GLY A 175 -17.35 -15.18 13.69
N PHE A 176 -16.59 -14.62 14.63
CA PHE A 176 -15.18 -14.24 14.40
C PHE A 176 -14.24 -15.43 14.19
N SER A 177 -14.50 -16.56 14.85
CA SER A 177 -13.61 -17.74 14.79
C SER A 177 -13.63 -18.39 13.41
N PHE A 178 -12.48 -18.39 12.72
CA PHE A 178 -12.32 -18.98 11.40
C PHE A 178 -10.98 -19.72 11.27
N LEU A 179 -10.99 -20.86 10.57
CA LEU A 179 -9.79 -21.61 10.19
C LEU A 179 -9.85 -21.89 8.68
N ASN A 180 -8.79 -21.50 7.95
CA ASN A 180 -8.71 -21.72 6.51
C ASN A 180 -8.39 -23.19 6.18
N PRO A 181 -9.31 -23.96 5.55
CA PRO A 181 -9.07 -25.36 5.21
C PRO A 181 -8.04 -25.53 4.08
N ASP A 182 -7.85 -24.49 3.24
CA ASP A 182 -6.93 -24.49 2.10
C ASP A 182 -5.53 -24.00 2.47
N PHE A 183 -5.24 -23.81 3.76
CA PHE A 183 -3.92 -23.40 4.22
C PHE A 183 -2.90 -24.53 3.98
N ALA A 184 -2.27 -24.50 2.81
CA ALA A 184 -1.13 -25.35 2.50
C ALA A 184 0.13 -24.81 3.20
N PRO A 185 0.86 -25.61 4.00
CA PRO A 185 2.15 -25.18 4.53
C PRO A 185 3.11 -24.91 3.37
N SER A 186 3.52 -23.65 3.22
CA SER A 186 4.44 -23.24 2.15
C SER A 186 5.78 -23.97 2.27
N PRO A 187 6.40 -24.41 1.15
CA PRO A 187 7.74 -25.02 1.15
C PRO A 187 8.84 -24.09 1.68
N LEU A 188 8.56 -22.80 1.87
CA LEU A 188 9.50 -21.82 2.45
C LEU A 188 9.75 -21.99 3.96
N THR A 189 9.09 -22.93 4.63
CA THR A 189 9.34 -23.24 6.06
C THR A 189 10.45 -24.27 6.30
N ALA A 190 11.10 -24.78 5.26
CA ALA A 190 12.26 -25.68 5.40
C ALA A 190 13.59 -24.92 5.27
N VAL A 191 13.96 -24.14 6.29
CA VAL A 191 15.37 -23.73 6.55
C VAL A 191 15.64 -23.76 8.05
#